data_AF-A0A935PBY1-F1
#
_entry.id   AF-A0A935PBY1-F1
#
_cell.length_a   1.000
_cell.length_b   1.000
_cell.length_c   1.000
_cell.angle_alpha   90.00
_cell.angle_beta   90.00
_cell.angle_gamma   90.00
#
_symmetry.space_group_name_H-M   'P 1'
#
loop_
_entity.id
_entity.type
_entity.pdbx_description
1 polymer ?
#
loop_
_entity_poly.entity_id
_entity_poly.type
_entity_poly.pdbx_seq_one_letter_code
_entity_poly.pdbx_strand_id
1 'polypeptide(L)'
;MGVNVVSVVVLLGVLIFVHELGHFLLAKSLGVGVLKFSLGFGPRLIGRKVGETEYMISMVPLGGYVKLLGESDADNVLPADERRSFVKQHVLKKIAIVVAGPLFNFLFAVLAFAVIYMVGVPSLTTDIGSIQPGSPAEAAGFRAGDQVVAIDGKTVIRWGELADTISRSEGRELAVKVKRDGALQEIRVKPELARGKSIFGEDVDIWKIGVGASSNTFLDRQNPFRALWSGVEQTWNITELTVISIVKMVQGVVSPDSLGGPIAIAQMAGAHVKKGIMNFVFFMALLSINLAVLNLFPIPVLDGGHLLFFLIELVTGREVNIRWRERAQQVGFFILVMLMIFVFYNDIMRIFGE
;
A
#
# COMPACT_ATOMS: atom_id res chain seq x y z
N MET A 1 -22.26 -10.90 10.38
CA MET A 1 -22.45 -9.68 9.55
C MET A 1 -22.10 -8.40 10.29
N GLY A 2 -22.58 -8.14 11.52
CA GLY A 2 -22.32 -6.87 12.23
C GLY A 2 -20.83 -6.49 12.44
N VAL A 3 -19.97 -7.46 12.79
CA VAL A 3 -18.52 -7.22 12.94
C VAL A 3 -17.88 -6.73 11.64
N ASN A 4 -18.31 -7.26 10.49
CA ASN A 4 -17.73 -6.89 9.19
C ASN A 4 -18.07 -5.44 8.83
N VAL A 5 -19.32 -5.02 9.04
CA VAL A 5 -19.76 -3.64 8.73
C VAL A 5 -19.02 -2.61 9.58
N VAL A 6 -18.94 -2.84 10.91
CA VAL A 6 -18.20 -1.93 11.81
C VAL A 6 -16.72 -1.88 11.44
N SER A 7 -16.11 -3.04 11.15
CA SER A 7 -14.68 -3.10 10.78
C SER A 7 -14.40 -2.31 9.51
N VAL A 8 -15.29 -2.36 8.51
CA VAL A 8 -15.15 -1.60 7.26
C VAL A 8 -15.32 -0.11 7.49
N VAL A 9 -16.32 0.30 8.27
CA VAL A 9 -16.55 1.72 8.55
C VAL A 9 -15.34 2.31 9.27
N VAL A 10 -14.77 1.59 10.24
CA VAL A 10 -13.55 2.02 10.93
C VAL A 10 -12.36 2.04 9.96
N LEU A 11 -12.16 0.96 9.18
CA LEU A 11 -11.10 0.85 8.19
C LEU A 11 -11.12 2.01 7.20
N LEU A 12 -12.21 2.16 6.45
CA LEU A 12 -12.36 3.20 5.44
C LEU A 12 -12.34 4.60 6.07
N GLY A 13 -13.02 4.76 7.22
CA GLY A 13 -13.03 6.03 7.94
C GLY A 13 -11.64 6.51 8.33
N VAL A 14 -10.77 5.63 8.82
CA VAL A 14 -9.37 5.98 9.13
C VAL A 14 -8.60 6.33 7.87
N LEU A 15 -8.69 5.51 6.82
CA LEU A 15 -7.95 5.73 5.57
C LEU A 15 -8.32 7.05 4.90
N ILE A 16 -9.62 7.32 4.80
CA ILE A 16 -10.11 8.56 4.22
C ILE A 16 -9.75 9.75 5.11
N PHE A 17 -9.93 9.64 6.43
CA PHE A 17 -9.57 10.71 7.34
C PHE A 17 -8.08 11.11 7.20
N VAL A 18 -7.17 10.13 7.16
CA VAL A 18 -5.73 10.37 6.98
C VAL A 18 -5.44 11.08 5.65
N HIS A 19 -6.10 10.64 4.58
CA HIS A 19 -5.98 11.24 3.27
C HIS A 19 -6.45 12.72 3.25
N GLU A 20 -7.67 12.97 3.71
CA GLU A 20 -8.22 14.33 3.81
C GLU A 20 -7.40 15.22 4.75
N LEU A 21 -6.87 14.64 5.83
CA LEU A 21 -5.98 15.34 6.76
C LEU A 21 -4.73 15.87 6.06
N GLY A 22 -4.19 15.15 5.08
CA GLY A 22 -3.06 15.60 4.26
C GLY A 22 -3.37 16.88 3.49
N HIS A 23 -4.45 16.89 2.72
CA HIS A 23 -4.90 18.09 2.00
C HIS A 23 -5.17 19.25 2.98
N PHE A 24 -5.87 18.97 4.08
CA PHE A 24 -6.23 19.93 5.10
C PHE A 24 -5.03 20.63 5.72
N LEU A 25 -4.07 19.85 6.24
CA LEU A 25 -2.92 20.38 6.95
C LEU A 25 -2.01 21.17 6.01
N LEU A 26 -1.80 20.70 4.79
CA LEU A 26 -0.95 21.41 3.84
C LEU A 26 -1.61 22.67 3.28
N ALA A 27 -2.93 22.65 3.04
CA ALA A 27 -3.66 23.86 2.64
C ALA A 27 -3.55 24.94 3.72
N LYS A 28 -3.79 24.59 4.99
CA LYS A 28 -3.67 25.52 6.12
C LYS A 28 -2.25 26.07 6.29
N SER A 29 -1.22 25.22 6.19
CA SER A 29 0.17 25.67 6.36
C SER A 29 0.65 26.59 5.23
N LEU A 30 0.09 26.47 4.03
CA LEU A 30 0.36 27.34 2.88
C LEU A 30 -0.51 28.61 2.84
N GLY A 31 -1.37 28.82 3.83
CA GLY A 31 -2.24 29.98 3.98
C GLY A 31 -3.52 29.93 3.15
N VAL A 32 -3.87 28.79 2.57
CA VAL A 32 -5.11 28.59 1.81
C VAL A 32 -6.28 28.44 2.80
N GLY A 33 -7.38 29.14 2.52
CA GLY A 33 -8.59 29.03 3.33
C GLY A 33 -9.21 27.64 3.22
N VAL A 34 -9.66 27.09 4.34
CA VAL A 34 -10.40 25.81 4.34
C VAL A 34 -11.76 26.01 4.99
N LEU A 35 -12.82 25.77 4.22
CA LEU A 35 -14.19 26.04 4.64
C LEU A 35 -14.80 24.84 5.37
N LYS A 36 -14.55 23.63 4.88
CA LYS A 36 -15.11 22.40 5.45
C LYS A 36 -14.07 21.29 5.52
N PHE A 37 -14.10 20.56 6.61
CA PHE A 37 -13.42 19.28 6.77
C PHE A 37 -14.49 18.26 7.16
N SER A 38 -14.89 17.41 6.22
CA SER A 38 -15.97 16.44 6.41
C SER A 38 -15.44 15.02 6.36
N LEU A 39 -15.79 14.23 7.38
CA LEU A 39 -15.72 12.77 7.29
C LEU A 39 -17.11 12.27 6.89
N GLY A 40 -17.19 11.67 5.70
CA GLY A 40 -18.42 11.23 5.07
C GLY A 40 -19.08 12.28 4.15
N PHE A 41 -20.15 11.85 3.49
CA PHE A 41 -20.98 12.65 2.59
C PHE A 41 -22.41 12.83 3.10
N GLY A 42 -23.13 13.79 2.50
CA GLY A 42 -24.55 14.03 2.75
C GLY A 42 -24.83 14.96 3.94
N PRO A 43 -26.01 14.85 4.57
CA PRO A 43 -26.40 15.70 5.68
C PRO A 43 -25.45 15.54 6.87
N ARG A 44 -25.14 16.68 7.51
CA ARG A 44 -24.33 16.73 8.74
C ARG A 44 -25.07 16.03 9.89
N LEU A 45 -24.42 15.06 10.52
CA LEU A 45 -24.90 14.44 11.76
C LEU A 45 -24.42 15.24 12.97
N ILE A 46 -23.12 15.49 13.04
CA ILE A 46 -22.48 16.26 14.10
C ILE A 46 -21.39 17.12 13.49
N GLY A 47 -21.14 18.28 14.09
CA GLY A 47 -20.00 19.09 13.69
C GLY A 47 -19.83 20.31 14.58
N ARG A 48 -18.74 21.04 14.38
CA ARG A 48 -18.46 22.30 15.05
C ARG A 48 -17.68 23.20 14.12
N LYS A 49 -18.03 24.49 14.10
CA LYS A 49 -17.22 25.51 13.43
C LYS A 49 -16.14 25.98 14.40
N VAL A 50 -14.88 25.91 13.98
CA VAL A 50 -13.73 26.45 14.72
C VAL A 50 -12.98 27.38 13.79
N GLY A 51 -12.98 28.67 14.11
CA GLY A 51 -12.53 29.71 13.18
C GLY A 51 -13.41 29.76 11.92
N GLU A 52 -12.79 29.71 10.75
CA GLU A 52 -13.48 29.65 9.45
C GLU A 52 -13.91 28.24 9.04
N THR A 53 -13.30 27.20 9.63
CA THR A 53 -13.46 25.81 9.18
C THR A 53 -14.59 25.13 9.93
N GLU A 54 -15.49 24.52 9.18
CA GLU A 54 -16.53 23.64 9.70
C GLU A 54 -16.06 22.20 9.70
N TYR A 55 -15.89 21.63 10.90
CA TYR A 55 -15.54 20.22 11.09
C TYR A 55 -16.83 19.42 11.26
N MET A 56 -17.04 18.38 10.45
CA MET A 56 -18.28 17.59 10.52
C MET A 56 -18.08 16.10 10.25
N ILE A 57 -18.98 15.31 10.81
CA ILE A 57 -19.22 13.92 10.45
C ILE A 57 -20.59 13.88 9.78
N SER A 58 -20.64 13.32 8.58
CA SER A 58 -21.83 13.28 7.73
C SER A 58 -22.46 11.89 7.73
N MET A 59 -23.72 11.80 7.29
CA MET A 59 -24.52 10.57 7.38
C MET A 59 -23.90 9.37 6.65
N VAL A 60 -23.27 9.58 5.49
CA VAL A 60 -22.70 8.50 4.68
C VAL A 60 -21.21 8.36 5.00
N PRO A 61 -20.75 7.30 5.68
CA PRO A 61 -19.36 7.17 6.13
C PRO A 61 -18.37 6.74 5.03
N LEU A 62 -18.85 6.55 3.80
CA LEU A 62 -18.09 6.07 2.65
C LEU A 62 -17.43 7.23 1.89
N GLY A 63 -16.60 8.00 2.57
CA GLY A 63 -15.84 9.09 1.96
C GLY A 63 -15.54 10.23 2.92
N GLY A 64 -15.14 11.35 2.35
CA GLY A 64 -14.72 12.56 3.04
C GLY A 64 -14.36 13.60 2.00
N TYR A 65 -14.27 14.86 2.43
CA TYR A 65 -13.76 15.92 1.57
C TYR A 65 -13.26 17.10 2.39
N VAL A 66 -12.24 17.76 1.86
CA VAL A 66 -11.79 19.09 2.29
C VAL A 66 -12.27 20.13 1.28
N LYS A 67 -13.22 20.99 1.68
CA LYS A 67 -13.64 22.12 0.82
C LYS A 67 -12.68 23.29 1.00
N LEU A 68 -11.88 23.59 -0.02
CA LEU A 68 -10.97 24.72 -0.03
C LEU A 68 -11.72 26.00 -0.43
N LEU A 69 -11.24 27.15 0.07
CA LEU A 69 -11.79 28.45 -0.26
C LEU A 69 -11.55 28.75 -1.74
N GLY A 70 -12.62 29.06 -2.48
CA GLY A 70 -12.53 29.42 -3.89
C GLY A 70 -12.02 28.28 -4.75
N GLU A 71 -12.33 27.04 -4.38
CA GLU A 71 -12.11 25.83 -5.19
C GLU A 71 -13.18 25.69 -6.27
N SER A 72 -14.41 26.10 -5.97
CA SER A 72 -15.51 26.15 -6.92
C SER A 72 -15.71 27.57 -7.43
N ASP A 73 -15.93 27.73 -8.73
CA ASP A 73 -16.22 29.04 -9.34
C ASP A 73 -17.53 29.68 -8.83
N ALA A 74 -18.41 28.87 -8.23
CA ALA A 74 -19.64 29.33 -7.57
C ALA A 74 -19.43 29.90 -6.16
N ASP A 75 -18.22 29.82 -5.60
CA ASP A 75 -17.93 30.38 -4.28
C ASP A 75 -17.78 31.91 -4.39
N ASN A 76 -18.65 32.65 -3.69
CA ASN A 76 -18.48 34.10 -3.53
C ASN A 76 -17.27 34.41 -2.64
N VAL A 77 -16.10 34.59 -3.25
CA VAL A 77 -14.84 34.94 -2.56
C VAL A 77 -14.79 36.47 -2.37
N LEU A 78 -14.65 36.91 -1.12
CA LEU A 78 -14.49 38.33 -0.80
C LEU A 78 -13.15 38.84 -1.37
N PRO A 79 -13.05 40.10 -1.84
CA PRO A 79 -11.80 40.66 -2.36
C PRO A 79 -10.61 40.55 -1.38
N ALA A 80 -10.87 40.63 -0.07
CA ALA A 80 -9.86 40.47 0.97
C ALA A 80 -9.31 39.04 1.08
N ASP A 81 -10.08 38.04 0.66
CA ASP A 81 -9.78 36.61 0.76
C ASP A 81 -9.30 36.01 -0.57
N GLU A 82 -9.26 36.77 -1.67
CA GLU A 82 -8.75 36.30 -2.97
C GLU A 82 -7.33 35.74 -2.91
N ARG A 83 -6.46 36.35 -2.09
CA ARG A 83 -5.08 35.88 -1.91
C ARG A 83 -4.99 34.50 -1.24
N ARG A 84 -6.06 34.06 -0.59
CA ARG A 84 -6.19 32.78 0.12
C ARG A 84 -7.02 31.77 -0.66
N SER A 85 -7.60 32.18 -1.80
CA SER A 85 -8.32 31.30 -2.72
C SER A 85 -7.36 30.27 -3.31
N PHE A 86 -7.81 29.01 -3.36
CA PHE A 86 -7.06 27.89 -3.93
C PHE A 86 -6.75 28.11 -5.41
N VAL A 87 -7.74 28.51 -6.21
CA VAL A 87 -7.58 28.72 -7.66
C VAL A 87 -6.54 29.80 -7.96
N LYS A 88 -6.46 30.85 -7.13
CA LYS A 88 -5.50 31.95 -7.28
C LYS A 88 -4.09 31.62 -6.76
N GLN A 89 -3.88 30.47 -6.11
CA GLN A 89 -2.54 30.08 -5.67
C GLN A 89 -1.63 29.71 -6.85
N HIS A 90 -0.33 29.91 -6.64
CA HIS A 90 0.69 29.40 -7.55
C HIS A 90 0.53 27.89 -7.77
N VAL A 91 0.72 27.43 -9.01
CA VAL A 91 0.51 26.02 -9.41
C VAL A 91 1.26 25.02 -8.53
N LEU A 92 2.48 25.34 -8.08
CA LEU A 92 3.25 24.47 -7.17
C LEU A 92 2.57 24.29 -5.80
N LYS A 93 1.88 25.31 -5.27
CA LYS A 93 1.09 25.16 -4.04
C LYS A 93 -0.11 24.27 -4.28
N LYS A 94 -0.80 24.43 -5.42
CA LYS A 94 -1.94 23.58 -5.81
C LYS A 94 -1.50 22.11 -5.91
N ILE A 95 -0.38 21.85 -6.61
CA ILE A 95 0.25 20.54 -6.72
C ILE A 95 0.59 19.97 -5.34
N ALA A 96 1.26 20.76 -4.50
CA ALA A 96 1.66 20.30 -3.17
C ALA A 96 0.43 19.87 -2.35
N ILE A 97 -0.63 20.70 -2.31
CA ILE A 97 -1.89 20.40 -1.59
C ILE A 97 -2.53 19.11 -2.10
N VAL A 98 -2.63 18.92 -3.41
CA VAL A 98 -3.21 17.69 -3.99
C VAL A 98 -2.35 16.46 -3.71
N VAL A 99 -1.02 16.57 -3.78
CA VAL A 99 -0.13 15.43 -3.47
C VAL A 99 -0.12 15.09 -1.98
N ALA A 100 -0.49 16.03 -1.10
CA ALA A 100 -0.47 15.81 0.34
C ALA A 100 -1.40 14.68 0.79
N GLY A 101 -2.57 14.51 0.15
CA GLY A 101 -3.50 13.44 0.51
C GLY A 101 -2.87 12.05 0.34
N PRO A 102 -2.42 11.66 -0.87
CA PRO A 102 -1.73 10.39 -1.09
C PRO A 102 -0.45 10.25 -0.26
N LEU A 103 0.30 11.34 -0.07
CA LEU A 103 1.52 11.32 0.74
C LEU A 103 1.23 10.99 2.22
N PHE A 104 0.12 11.48 2.78
CA PHE A 104 -0.28 11.15 4.14
C PHE A 104 -0.70 9.69 4.30
N ASN A 105 -1.28 9.09 3.27
CA ASN A 105 -1.54 7.65 3.25
C ASN A 105 -0.23 6.83 3.25
N PHE A 106 0.76 7.21 2.43
CA PHE A 106 2.08 6.58 2.51
C PHE A 106 2.72 6.76 3.89
N LEU A 107 2.63 7.96 4.48
CA LEU A 107 3.14 8.21 5.84
C LEU A 107 2.43 7.33 6.88
N PHE A 108 1.11 7.20 6.80
CA PHE A 108 0.35 6.31 7.68
C PHE A 108 0.79 4.85 7.53
N ALA A 109 0.98 4.37 6.30
CA ALA A 109 1.48 3.02 6.06
C ALA A 109 2.87 2.79 6.67
N VAL A 110 3.80 3.73 6.49
CA VAL A 110 5.14 3.68 7.10
C VAL A 110 5.06 3.60 8.63
N LEU A 111 4.24 4.45 9.26
CA LEU A 111 4.06 4.46 10.71
C LEU A 111 3.37 3.17 11.21
N ALA A 112 2.37 2.67 10.48
CA ALA A 112 1.67 1.43 10.81
C ALA A 112 2.61 0.22 10.76
N PHE A 113 3.44 0.12 9.71
CA PHE A 113 4.45 -0.94 9.62
C PHE A 113 5.54 -0.78 10.67
N ALA A 114 5.98 0.44 10.99
CA ALA A 114 6.93 0.67 12.06
C ALA A 114 6.40 0.13 13.40
N VAL A 115 5.14 0.41 13.74
CA VAL A 115 4.50 -0.16 14.94
C VAL A 115 4.45 -1.69 14.87
N ILE A 116 4.12 -2.27 13.71
CA ILE A 116 4.11 -3.72 13.50
C ILE A 116 5.49 -4.34 13.77
N TYR A 117 6.56 -3.77 13.21
CA TYR A 117 7.93 -4.27 13.43
C TYR A 117 8.44 -4.05 14.87
N MET A 118 7.97 -3.01 15.56
CA MET A 118 8.29 -2.79 16.98
C MET A 118 7.62 -3.85 17.88
N VAL A 119 6.34 -4.16 17.64
CA VAL A 119 5.62 -5.21 18.37
C VAL A 119 6.19 -6.60 18.07
N GLY A 120 6.58 -6.78 16.81
CA GLY A 120 7.26 -7.95 16.28
C GLY A 120 6.40 -8.72 15.29
N VAL A 121 7.06 -9.27 14.27
CA VAL A 121 6.41 -10.04 13.20
C VAL A 121 6.87 -11.50 13.29
N PRO A 122 5.93 -12.47 13.26
CA PRO A 122 6.30 -13.88 13.14
C PRO A 122 7.11 -14.10 11.88
N SER A 123 8.36 -14.53 12.03
CA SER A 123 9.30 -14.77 10.94
C SER A 123 9.81 -16.20 11.01
N LEU A 124 9.97 -16.84 9.85
CA LEU A 124 10.58 -18.16 9.76
C LEU A 124 12.06 -18.07 10.16
N THR A 125 12.46 -19.01 11.03
CA THR A 125 13.86 -19.23 11.38
C THR A 125 14.67 -19.69 10.15
N THR A 126 15.98 -19.70 10.26
CA THR A 126 16.89 -20.24 9.24
C THR A 126 17.16 -21.74 9.41
N ASP A 127 16.30 -22.43 10.17
CA ASP A 127 16.40 -23.87 10.40
C ASP A 127 15.90 -24.63 9.15
N ILE A 128 16.72 -25.55 8.66
CA ILE A 128 16.41 -26.41 7.52
C ILE A 128 15.47 -27.53 7.99
N GLY A 129 14.25 -27.54 7.48
CA GLY A 129 13.24 -28.56 7.79
C GLY A 129 13.28 -29.76 6.87
N SER A 130 13.65 -29.56 5.61
CA SER A 130 13.71 -30.63 4.60
C SER A 130 14.80 -30.37 3.56
N ILE A 131 15.25 -31.45 2.92
CA ILE A 131 16.23 -31.43 1.84
C ILE A 131 15.65 -32.22 0.67
N GLN A 132 15.67 -31.64 -0.51
CA GLN A 132 15.22 -32.27 -1.73
C GLN A 132 16.24 -33.34 -2.18
N PRO A 133 15.83 -34.59 -2.46
CA PRO A 133 16.72 -35.61 -2.99
C PRO A 133 17.32 -35.20 -4.35
N GLY A 134 18.60 -35.48 -4.56
CA GLY A 134 19.37 -35.12 -5.74
C GLY A 134 19.73 -33.64 -5.85
N SER A 135 19.46 -32.83 -4.82
CA SER A 135 19.71 -31.39 -4.85
C SER A 135 21.15 -31.01 -4.51
N PRO A 136 21.60 -29.79 -4.87
CA PRO A 136 22.92 -29.30 -4.47
C PRO A 136 23.16 -29.30 -2.96
N ALA A 137 22.12 -29.06 -2.15
CA ALA A 137 22.23 -29.10 -0.70
C ALA A 137 22.47 -30.52 -0.17
N GLU A 138 21.83 -31.53 -0.75
CA GLU A 138 22.10 -32.93 -0.39
C GLU A 138 23.55 -33.30 -0.73
N ALA A 139 24.00 -32.96 -1.95
CA ALA A 139 25.36 -33.24 -2.41
C ALA A 139 26.44 -32.52 -1.57
N ALA A 140 26.15 -31.30 -1.10
CA ALA A 140 27.03 -30.53 -0.22
C ALA A 140 27.02 -31.01 1.24
N GLY A 141 26.10 -31.93 1.60
CA GLY A 141 26.04 -32.52 2.94
C GLY A 141 25.27 -31.70 3.97
N PHE A 142 24.33 -30.85 3.54
CA PHE A 142 23.33 -30.27 4.45
C PHE A 142 22.47 -31.37 5.09
N ARG A 143 21.91 -31.10 6.27
CA ARG A 143 21.00 -32.00 6.97
C ARG A 143 19.79 -31.24 7.49
N ALA A 144 18.65 -31.93 7.56
CA ALA A 144 17.50 -31.41 8.31
C ALA A 144 17.90 -31.20 9.78
N GLY A 145 17.50 -30.07 10.35
CA GLY A 145 17.93 -29.60 11.67
C GLY A 145 19.15 -28.67 11.65
N ASP A 146 19.83 -28.50 10.53
CA ASP A 146 20.86 -27.47 10.39
C ASP A 146 20.24 -26.08 10.49
N GLN A 147 20.85 -25.20 11.29
CA GLN A 147 20.49 -23.78 11.34
C GLN A 147 21.49 -22.96 10.55
N VAL A 148 21.05 -22.29 9.48
CA VAL A 148 21.95 -21.40 8.72
C VAL A 148 22.17 -20.10 9.49
N VAL A 149 23.42 -19.77 9.80
CA VAL A 149 23.77 -18.56 10.58
C VAL A 149 24.40 -17.45 9.72
N ALA A 150 25.06 -17.81 8.62
CA ALA A 150 25.65 -16.85 7.70
C ALA A 150 25.86 -17.43 6.30
N ILE A 151 25.88 -16.56 5.29
CA ILE A 151 26.24 -16.87 3.91
C ILE A 151 27.29 -15.85 3.46
N ASP A 152 28.43 -16.31 2.95
CA ASP A 152 29.55 -15.47 2.51
C ASP A 152 29.96 -14.41 3.56
N GLY A 153 29.96 -14.81 4.83
CA GLY A 153 30.30 -13.94 5.96
C GLY A 153 29.20 -12.97 6.41
N LYS A 154 28.06 -12.89 5.69
CA LYS A 154 26.91 -12.07 6.10
C LYS A 154 25.96 -12.90 6.97
N THR A 155 25.65 -12.40 8.17
CA THR A 155 24.68 -13.04 9.06
C THR A 155 23.29 -13.04 8.43
N VAL A 156 22.61 -14.18 8.53
CA VAL A 156 21.20 -14.33 8.13
C VAL A 156 20.39 -14.77 9.32
N ILE A 157 19.28 -14.09 9.57
CA ILE A 157 18.41 -14.35 10.72
C ILE A 157 17.01 -14.80 10.29
N ARG A 158 16.64 -14.55 9.04
CA ARG A 158 15.32 -14.88 8.48
C ARG A 158 15.45 -15.78 7.26
N TRP A 159 14.52 -16.73 7.13
CA TRP A 159 14.47 -17.59 5.95
C TRP A 159 14.38 -16.80 4.63
N GLY A 160 13.65 -15.69 4.62
CA GLY A 160 13.54 -14.82 3.44
C GLY A 160 14.90 -14.24 2.99
N GLU A 161 15.77 -13.87 3.93
CA GLU A 161 17.12 -13.37 3.63
C GLU A 161 18.01 -14.48 3.06
N LEU A 162 17.90 -15.68 3.64
CA LEU A 162 18.58 -16.88 3.14
C LEU A 162 18.16 -17.18 1.70
N ALA A 163 16.85 -17.22 1.42
CA ALA A 163 16.31 -17.51 0.11
C ALA A 163 16.67 -16.44 -0.93
N ASP A 164 16.57 -15.15 -0.59
CA ASP A 164 16.92 -14.04 -1.49
C ASP A 164 18.43 -14.04 -1.81
N THR A 165 19.28 -14.30 -0.80
CA THR A 165 20.73 -14.38 -1.00
C THR A 165 21.12 -15.53 -1.94
N ILE A 166 20.47 -16.70 -1.80
CA ILE A 166 20.69 -17.84 -2.69
C ILE A 166 20.20 -17.53 -4.11
N SER A 167 19.02 -16.93 -4.25
CA SER A 167 18.43 -16.59 -5.54
C SER A 167 19.29 -15.58 -6.32
N ARG A 168 19.87 -14.59 -5.64
CA ARG A 168 20.75 -13.56 -6.23
C ARG A 168 22.20 -14.00 -6.42
N SER A 169 22.53 -15.26 -6.14
CA SER A 169 23.90 -15.77 -6.28
C SER A 169 24.35 -15.92 -7.73
N GLU A 170 23.41 -15.94 -8.68
CA GLU A 170 23.67 -16.16 -10.11
C GLU A 170 24.48 -17.45 -10.39
N GLY A 171 24.27 -18.48 -9.57
CA GLY A 171 24.95 -19.77 -9.69
C GLY A 171 26.39 -19.79 -9.17
N ARG A 172 26.85 -18.70 -8.53
CA ARG A 172 28.14 -18.67 -7.82
C ARG A 172 28.11 -19.59 -6.61
N GLU A 173 29.24 -20.25 -6.34
CA GLU A 173 29.41 -21.03 -5.10
C GLU A 173 29.32 -20.13 -3.86
N LEU A 174 28.55 -20.58 -2.88
CA LEU A 174 28.27 -19.87 -1.63
C LEU A 174 28.93 -20.62 -0.47
N ALA A 175 29.59 -19.89 0.43
CA ALA A 175 30.09 -20.41 1.69
C ALA A 175 29.03 -20.21 2.78
N VAL A 176 28.35 -21.30 3.16
CA VAL A 176 27.23 -21.29 4.10
C VAL A 176 27.71 -21.80 5.46
N LYS A 177 27.63 -20.97 6.49
CA LYS A 177 27.88 -21.39 7.86
C LYS A 177 26.59 -21.91 8.47
N VAL A 178 26.61 -23.15 8.91
CA VAL A 178 25.51 -23.82 9.59
C VAL A 178 25.91 -24.16 11.02
N LYS A 179 24.93 -24.16 11.92
CA LYS A 179 25.04 -24.70 13.27
C LYS A 179 24.37 -26.07 13.29
N ARG A 180 25.16 -27.11 13.55
CA ARG A 180 24.74 -28.52 13.63
C ARG A 180 25.21 -29.10 14.96
N ASP A 181 24.28 -29.62 15.75
CA ASP A 181 24.56 -30.20 17.09
C ASP A 181 25.37 -29.26 18.01
N GLY A 182 25.17 -27.95 17.87
CA GLY A 182 25.87 -26.91 18.63
C GLY A 182 27.23 -26.47 18.06
N ALA A 183 27.80 -27.20 17.09
CA ALA A 183 29.04 -26.83 16.42
C ALA A 183 28.77 -26.01 15.15
N LEU A 184 29.66 -25.06 14.86
CA LEU A 184 29.64 -24.33 13.59
C LEU A 184 30.41 -25.11 12.52
N GLN A 185 29.77 -25.31 11.37
CA GLN A 185 30.36 -25.95 10.20
C GLN A 185 30.21 -25.01 9.00
N GLU A 186 31.22 -24.94 8.16
CA GLU A 186 31.15 -24.21 6.89
C GLU A 186 30.97 -25.22 5.76
N ILE A 187 29.90 -25.07 5.00
CA ILE A 187 29.52 -25.93 3.87
C ILE A 187 29.52 -25.06 2.62
N ARG A 188 30.19 -25.51 1.57
CA ARG A 188 30.17 -24.84 0.27
C ARG A 188 29.14 -25.50 -0.62
N VAL A 189 28.30 -24.69 -1.25
CA VAL A 189 27.24 -25.17 -2.14
C VAL A 189 27.13 -24.28 -3.35
N LYS A 190 26.99 -24.91 -4.52
CA LYS A 190 26.74 -24.23 -5.78
C LYS A 190 25.25 -24.35 -6.11
N PRO A 191 24.49 -23.23 -6.15
CA PRO A 191 23.10 -23.25 -6.55
C PRO A 191 22.92 -23.75 -7.98
N GLU A 192 21.81 -24.45 -8.22
CA GLU A 192 21.41 -24.90 -9.55
C GLU A 192 20.29 -24.02 -10.09
N LEU A 193 20.25 -23.89 -11.42
CA LEU A 193 19.16 -23.19 -12.09
C LEU A 193 17.95 -24.12 -12.14
N ALA A 194 16.82 -23.63 -11.64
CA ALA A 194 15.57 -24.35 -11.71
C ALA A 194 14.46 -23.44 -12.22
N ARG A 195 13.52 -24.02 -12.95
CA ARG A 195 12.28 -23.32 -13.30
C ARG A 195 11.40 -23.22 -12.06
N GLY A 196 11.12 -22.00 -11.66
CA GLY A 196 10.13 -21.64 -10.66
C GLY A 196 8.95 -20.92 -11.30
N LYS A 197 7.94 -20.66 -10.47
CA LYS A 197 6.86 -19.75 -10.82
C LYS A 197 7.07 -18.42 -10.09
N SER A 198 6.91 -17.32 -10.81
CA SER A 198 6.87 -16.00 -10.18
C SER A 198 5.62 -15.88 -9.30
N ILE A 199 5.56 -14.83 -8.48
CA ILE A 199 4.34 -14.49 -7.72
C ILE A 199 3.11 -14.26 -8.61
N PHE A 200 3.30 -14.08 -9.91
CA PHE A 200 2.26 -13.91 -10.92
C PHE A 200 2.03 -15.15 -11.79
N GLY A 201 2.67 -16.29 -11.48
CA GLY A 201 2.47 -17.56 -12.20
C GLY A 201 3.26 -17.72 -13.50
N GLU A 202 4.13 -16.77 -13.83
CA GLU A 202 5.04 -16.86 -14.99
C GLU A 202 6.20 -17.81 -14.69
N ASP A 203 6.68 -18.54 -15.71
CA ASP A 203 7.92 -19.33 -15.57
C ASP A 203 9.13 -18.39 -15.47
N VAL A 204 9.87 -18.51 -14.37
CA VAL A 204 11.08 -17.74 -14.11
C VAL A 204 12.20 -18.69 -13.69
N ASP A 205 13.40 -18.41 -14.17
CA ASP A 205 14.57 -19.15 -13.74
C ASP A 205 15.01 -18.62 -12.37
N ILE A 206 15.10 -19.53 -11.39
CA ILE A 206 15.51 -19.22 -10.02
C ILE A 206 16.68 -20.10 -9.62
N TRP A 207 17.65 -19.51 -8.94
CA TRP A 207 18.75 -20.24 -8.35
C TRP A 207 18.32 -20.81 -7.01
N LYS A 208 18.46 -22.12 -6.82
CA LYS A 208 18.10 -22.81 -5.58
C LYS A 208 19.14 -23.85 -5.21
N ILE A 209 19.16 -24.23 -3.93
CA ILE A 209 19.99 -25.33 -3.42
C ILE A 209 19.17 -26.56 -2.99
N GLY A 210 17.83 -26.46 -2.96
CA GLY A 210 16.95 -27.58 -2.60
C GLY A 210 16.70 -27.78 -1.10
N VAL A 211 16.80 -26.72 -0.29
CA VAL A 211 16.42 -26.75 1.14
C VAL A 211 15.01 -26.18 1.34
N GLY A 212 14.25 -26.78 2.27
CA GLY A 212 12.96 -26.29 2.73
C GLY A 212 13.03 -25.76 4.16
N ALA A 213 12.27 -24.70 4.43
CA ALA A 213 12.19 -24.11 5.77
C ALA A 213 11.56 -25.09 6.76
N SER A 214 12.05 -25.11 8.00
CA SER A 214 11.26 -25.67 9.09
C SER A 214 10.02 -24.81 9.37
N SER A 215 9.04 -25.35 10.07
CA SER A 215 7.86 -24.59 10.53
C SER A 215 8.16 -23.70 11.75
N ASN A 216 9.40 -23.69 12.25
CA ASN A 216 9.77 -22.90 13.41
C ASN A 216 9.75 -21.40 13.07
N THR A 217 9.01 -20.66 13.89
CA THR A 217 8.94 -19.20 13.82
C THR A 217 9.48 -18.57 15.08
N PHE A 218 10.01 -17.36 14.95
CA PHE A 218 10.33 -16.50 16.06
C PHE A 218 9.68 -15.13 15.85
N LEU A 219 9.49 -14.39 16.94
CA LEU A 219 8.96 -13.04 16.86
C LEU A 219 10.12 -12.07 16.61
N ASP A 220 10.26 -11.61 15.37
CA ASP A 220 11.29 -10.63 14.99
C ASP A 220 10.86 -9.24 15.42
N ARG A 221 11.43 -8.74 16.53
CA ARG A 221 11.19 -7.41 17.07
C ARG A 221 12.34 -6.47 16.74
N GLN A 222 11.98 -5.28 16.27
CA GLN A 222 12.96 -4.26 15.89
C GLN A 222 12.90 -3.05 16.82
N ASN A 223 14.03 -2.37 16.96
CA ASN A 223 14.07 -1.08 17.66
C ASN A 223 13.33 0.01 16.85
N PRO A 224 12.91 1.13 17.48
CA PRO A 224 12.10 2.15 16.80
C PRO A 224 12.72 2.72 15.51
N PHE A 225 14.03 2.93 15.48
CA PHE A 225 14.72 3.47 14.30
C PHE A 225 14.73 2.48 13.14
N ARG A 226 15.09 1.22 13.42
CA ARG A 226 15.09 0.16 12.41
C ARG A 226 13.68 -0.16 11.94
N ALA A 227 12.71 -0.15 12.85
CA ALA A 227 11.31 -0.38 12.54
C ALA A 227 10.73 0.71 11.62
N LEU A 228 11.07 1.98 11.85
CA LEU A 228 10.71 3.07 10.92
C LEU A 228 11.30 2.84 9.53
N TRP A 229 12.59 2.49 9.45
CA TRP A 229 13.24 2.18 8.18
C TRP A 229 12.59 0.98 7.48
N SER A 230 12.33 -0.11 8.21
CA SER A 230 11.61 -1.27 7.67
C SER A 230 10.16 -0.93 7.30
N GLY A 231 9.53 0.05 7.95
CA GLY A 231 8.25 0.58 7.52
C GLY A 231 8.33 1.28 6.16
N VAL A 232 9.40 2.02 5.89
CA VAL A 232 9.68 2.62 4.57
C VAL A 232 9.95 1.54 3.53
N GLU A 233 10.83 0.58 3.81
CA GLU A 233 11.13 -0.55 2.92
C GLU A 233 9.87 -1.36 2.59
N GLN A 234 9.05 -1.69 3.59
CA GLN A 234 7.82 -2.43 3.40
C GLN A 234 6.79 -1.64 2.58
N THR A 235 6.68 -0.33 2.83
CA THR A 235 5.81 0.55 2.05
C THR A 235 6.24 0.62 0.60
N TRP A 236 7.54 0.74 0.34
CA TRP A 236 8.11 0.73 -1.00
C TRP A 236 7.86 -0.59 -1.72
N ASN A 237 8.15 -1.73 -1.07
CA ASN A 237 7.97 -3.06 -1.65
C ASN A 237 6.50 -3.32 -2.02
N ILE A 238 5.55 -2.95 -1.15
CA ILE A 238 4.12 -3.08 -1.47
C ILE A 238 3.74 -2.13 -2.59
N THR A 239 4.26 -0.90 -2.61
CA THR A 239 3.99 0.08 -3.68
C THR A 239 4.45 -0.45 -5.03
N GLU A 240 5.70 -0.92 -5.12
CA GLU A 240 6.26 -1.53 -6.32
C GLU A 240 5.43 -2.73 -6.76
N LEU A 241 5.07 -3.61 -5.83
CA LEU A 241 4.24 -4.78 -6.12
C LEU A 241 2.85 -4.39 -6.64
N THR A 242 2.22 -3.37 -6.04
CA THR A 242 0.91 -2.86 -6.48
C THR A 242 1.00 -2.30 -7.90
N VAL A 243 2.03 -1.51 -8.21
CA VAL A 243 2.24 -0.95 -9.55
C VAL A 243 2.49 -2.06 -10.57
N ILE A 244 3.38 -3.02 -10.27
CA ILE A 244 3.65 -4.17 -11.15
C ILE A 244 2.38 -5.00 -11.36
N SER A 245 1.59 -5.23 -10.32
CA SER A 245 0.32 -5.98 -10.42
C SER A 245 -0.67 -5.30 -11.36
N ILE A 246 -0.79 -3.96 -11.28
CA ILE A 246 -1.62 -3.18 -12.20
C ILE A 246 -1.11 -3.30 -13.64
N VAL A 247 0.20 -3.17 -13.85
CA VAL A 247 0.81 -3.31 -15.19
C VAL A 247 0.58 -4.71 -15.76
N LYS A 248 0.81 -5.76 -14.97
CA LYS A 248 0.61 -7.15 -15.37
C LYS A 248 -0.86 -7.48 -15.65
N MET A 249 -1.79 -6.81 -14.98
CA MET A 249 -3.22 -6.92 -15.26
C MET A 249 -3.58 -6.28 -16.60
N VAL A 250 -3.04 -5.10 -16.91
CA VAL A 250 -3.20 -4.45 -18.23
C VAL A 250 -2.59 -5.30 -19.35
N GLN A 251 -1.49 -6.02 -19.07
CA GLN A 251 -0.86 -6.97 -20.00
C GLN A 251 -1.63 -8.30 -20.13
N GLY A 252 -2.68 -8.54 -19.34
CA GLY A 252 -3.46 -9.78 -19.36
C GLY A 252 -2.77 -10.98 -18.68
N VAL A 253 -1.68 -10.76 -17.94
CA VAL A 253 -0.99 -11.81 -17.16
C VAL A 253 -1.73 -12.11 -15.86
N VAL A 254 -2.27 -11.08 -15.23
CA VAL A 254 -3.07 -11.18 -14.00
C VAL A 254 -4.54 -10.96 -14.35
N SER A 255 -5.42 -11.91 -13.97
CA SER A 255 -6.86 -11.76 -14.21
C SER A 255 -7.42 -10.54 -13.43
N PRO A 256 -8.23 -9.68 -14.06
CA PRO A 256 -8.97 -8.61 -13.38
C PRO A 256 -9.89 -9.13 -12.26
N ASP A 257 -10.29 -10.40 -12.30
CA ASP A 257 -11.10 -11.02 -11.25
C ASP A 257 -10.35 -11.12 -9.91
N SER A 258 -9.03 -10.97 -9.91
CA SER A 258 -8.23 -10.88 -8.69
C SER A 258 -8.44 -9.57 -7.91
N LEU A 259 -9.06 -8.55 -8.52
CA LEU A 259 -9.43 -7.32 -7.82
C LEU A 259 -10.55 -7.60 -6.81
N GLY A 260 -10.26 -7.35 -5.54
CA GLY A 260 -11.28 -7.41 -4.50
C GLY A 260 -12.18 -6.19 -4.55
N GLY A 261 -13.49 -6.38 -4.62
CA GLY A 261 -14.46 -5.31 -4.54
C GLY A 261 -14.83 -4.88 -3.12
N PRO A 262 -15.82 -3.97 -2.99
CA PRO A 262 -16.25 -3.48 -1.68
C PRO A 262 -16.72 -4.59 -0.72
N ILE A 263 -17.32 -5.67 -1.24
CA ILE A 263 -17.80 -6.78 -0.41
C ILE A 263 -16.61 -7.65 0.02
N ALA A 264 -15.69 -7.94 -0.91
CA ALA A 264 -14.47 -8.67 -0.58
C ALA A 264 -13.64 -7.92 0.48
N ILE A 265 -13.45 -6.60 0.33
CA ILE A 265 -12.79 -5.75 1.33
C ILE A 265 -13.51 -5.85 2.68
N ALA A 266 -14.85 -5.89 2.67
CA ALA A 266 -15.62 -6.01 3.90
C ALA A 266 -15.45 -7.33 4.64
N GLN A 267 -15.42 -8.42 3.89
CA GLN A 267 -15.17 -9.75 4.43
C GLN A 267 -13.73 -9.87 4.95
N MET A 268 -12.75 -9.37 4.19
CA MET A 268 -11.35 -9.35 4.58
C MET A 268 -11.13 -8.50 5.84
N ALA A 269 -11.70 -7.30 5.91
CA ALA A 269 -11.62 -6.45 7.10
C ALA A 269 -12.11 -7.18 8.36
N GLY A 270 -13.30 -7.79 8.29
CA GLY A 270 -13.85 -8.59 9.39
C GLY A 270 -12.99 -9.81 9.75
N ALA A 271 -12.42 -10.49 8.76
CA ALA A 271 -11.52 -11.63 8.97
C ALA A 271 -10.20 -11.22 9.65
N HIS A 272 -9.62 -10.09 9.24
CA HIS A 272 -8.39 -9.55 9.83
C HIS A 272 -8.59 -9.08 11.27
N VAL A 273 -9.73 -8.44 11.59
CA VAL A 273 -10.07 -8.09 12.99
C VAL A 273 -10.14 -9.32 13.88
N LYS A 274 -10.75 -10.42 13.40
CA LYS A 274 -10.82 -11.69 14.15
C LYS A 274 -9.45 -12.32 14.39
N LYS A 275 -8.49 -12.11 13.49
CA LYS A 275 -7.09 -12.54 13.65
C LYS A 275 -6.29 -11.62 14.58
N GLY A 276 -6.89 -10.55 15.10
CA GLY A 276 -6.28 -9.62 16.05
C GLY A 276 -5.92 -8.27 15.45
N ILE A 277 -5.72 -7.29 16.32
CA ILE A 277 -5.54 -5.88 15.92
C ILE A 277 -4.33 -5.67 15.01
N MET A 278 -3.24 -6.41 15.20
CA MET A 278 -2.04 -6.28 14.34
C MET A 278 -2.31 -6.69 12.90
N ASN A 279 -3.10 -7.75 12.69
CA ASN A 279 -3.53 -8.17 11.36
C ASN A 279 -4.45 -7.12 10.71
N PHE A 280 -5.29 -6.47 11.51
CA PHE A 280 -6.13 -5.38 11.02
C PHE A 280 -5.31 -4.14 10.66
N VAL A 281 -4.33 -3.74 11.48
CA VAL A 281 -3.40 -2.63 11.19
C VAL A 281 -2.57 -2.90 9.93
N PHE A 282 -2.08 -4.13 9.75
CA PHE A 282 -1.40 -4.55 8.52
C PHE A 282 -2.32 -4.36 7.29
N PHE A 283 -3.57 -4.80 7.40
CA PHE A 283 -4.56 -4.66 6.33
C PHE A 283 -4.90 -3.18 6.05
N MET A 284 -5.00 -2.34 7.09
CA MET A 284 -5.13 -0.88 6.95
C MET A 284 -3.94 -0.29 6.19
N ALA A 285 -2.71 -0.65 6.56
CA ALA A 285 -1.50 -0.14 5.91
C ALA A 285 -1.44 -0.53 4.42
N LEU A 286 -1.77 -1.79 4.10
CA LEU A 286 -1.85 -2.27 2.72
C LEU A 286 -2.88 -1.49 1.90
N LEU A 287 -4.09 -1.29 2.43
CA LEU A 287 -5.13 -0.53 1.74
C LEU A 287 -4.80 0.96 1.65
N SER A 288 -4.10 1.52 2.63
CA SER A 288 -3.61 2.90 2.58
C SER A 288 -2.64 3.11 1.42
N ILE A 289 -1.71 2.19 1.20
CA ILE A 289 -0.80 2.21 0.04
C ILE A 289 -1.59 2.11 -1.26
N ASN A 290 -2.52 1.17 -1.37
CA ASN A 290 -3.33 1.04 -2.57
C ASN A 290 -4.14 2.32 -2.86
N LEU A 291 -4.73 2.94 -1.84
CA LEU A 291 -5.44 4.21 -1.98
C LEU A 291 -4.50 5.34 -2.43
N ALA A 292 -3.28 5.41 -1.86
CA ALA A 292 -2.28 6.40 -2.26
C ALA A 292 -1.84 6.23 -3.73
N VAL A 293 -1.49 5.00 -4.11
CA VAL A 293 -1.06 4.67 -5.48
C VAL A 293 -2.19 4.94 -6.48
N LEU A 294 -3.40 4.47 -6.19
CA LEU A 294 -4.57 4.68 -7.06
C LEU A 294 -4.90 6.17 -7.22
N ASN A 295 -4.85 6.94 -6.13
CA ASN A 295 -5.13 8.38 -6.19
C ASN A 295 -4.05 9.18 -6.93
N LEU A 296 -2.84 8.65 -7.12
CA LEU A 296 -1.81 9.31 -7.94
C LEU A 296 -1.93 9.03 -9.44
N PHE A 297 -2.79 8.07 -9.86
CA PHE A 297 -3.01 7.86 -11.29
C PHE A 297 -3.68 9.06 -11.95
N PRO A 298 -3.38 9.35 -13.22
CA PRO A 298 -3.94 10.48 -13.97
C PRO A 298 -5.41 10.22 -14.40
N ILE A 299 -6.26 9.86 -13.45
CA ILE A 299 -7.69 9.65 -13.63
C ILE A 299 -8.39 10.94 -13.19
N PRO A 300 -9.14 11.63 -14.07
CA PRO A 300 -9.69 12.97 -13.80
C PRO A 300 -10.52 13.14 -12.52
N VAL A 301 -11.10 12.07 -11.97
CA VAL A 301 -11.92 12.09 -10.74
C VAL A 301 -11.08 11.91 -9.47
N LEU A 302 -9.84 11.47 -9.61
CA LEU A 302 -8.89 11.28 -8.52
C LEU A 302 -7.91 12.46 -8.46
N ASP A 303 -7.18 12.56 -7.35
CA ASP A 303 -6.15 13.59 -7.14
C ASP A 303 -5.12 13.66 -8.28
N GLY A 304 -4.70 12.53 -8.81
CA GLY A 304 -3.73 12.42 -9.89
C GLY A 304 -4.25 13.02 -11.21
N GLY A 305 -5.57 13.07 -11.41
CA GLY A 305 -6.19 13.83 -12.49
C GLY A 305 -6.02 15.35 -12.31
N HIS A 306 -6.24 15.85 -11.11
CA HIS A 306 -5.97 17.25 -10.77
C HIS A 306 -4.48 17.59 -10.90
N LEU A 307 -3.62 16.69 -10.42
CA LEU A 307 -2.17 16.78 -10.57
C LEU A 307 -1.77 16.87 -12.05
N LEU A 308 -2.35 16.03 -12.92
CA LEU A 308 -2.11 16.09 -14.36
C LEU A 308 -2.47 17.48 -14.93
N PHE A 309 -3.64 18.03 -14.58
CA PHE A 309 -4.04 19.35 -15.06
C PHE A 309 -3.10 20.45 -14.58
N PHE A 310 -2.63 20.39 -13.34
CA PHE A 310 -1.66 21.35 -12.82
C PHE A 310 -0.26 21.18 -13.41
N LEU A 311 0.15 19.96 -13.74
CA LEU A 311 1.40 19.73 -14.48
C LEU A 311 1.33 20.32 -15.89
N ILE A 312 0.18 20.16 -16.57
CA ILE A 312 -0.05 20.81 -17.88
C ILE A 312 -0.01 22.34 -17.72
N GLU A 313 -0.65 22.90 -16.69
CA GLU A 313 -0.62 24.34 -16.39
C GLU A 313 0.82 24.83 -16.12
N LEU A 314 1.61 24.08 -15.35
CA LEU A 314 3.01 24.40 -15.05
C LEU A 314 3.88 24.44 -16.31
N VAL A 315 3.69 23.49 -17.23
CA VAL A 315 4.46 23.41 -18.49
C VAL A 315 4.01 24.45 -19.51
N THR A 316 2.69 24.67 -19.63
CA THR A 316 2.12 25.56 -20.66
C THR A 316 2.01 27.02 -20.22
N GLY A 317 2.13 27.29 -18.92
CA GLY A 317 1.88 28.60 -18.31
C GLY A 317 0.43 29.07 -18.41
N ARG A 318 -0.50 28.21 -18.85
CA ARG A 318 -1.91 28.52 -19.06
C ARG A 318 -2.80 27.51 -18.34
N GLU A 319 -3.85 28.00 -17.71
CA GLU A 319 -4.83 27.13 -17.06
C GLU A 319 -5.55 26.25 -18.10
N VAL A 320 -5.74 24.97 -17.76
CA VAL A 320 -6.53 24.06 -18.59
C VAL A 320 -7.97 24.54 -18.61
N ASN A 321 -8.51 24.72 -19.82
CA ASN A 321 -9.88 25.18 -20.05
C ASN A 321 -10.89 24.34 -19.24
N ILE A 322 -11.74 25.04 -18.48
CA ILE A 322 -12.76 24.46 -17.58
C ILE A 322 -13.62 23.42 -18.30
N ARG A 323 -14.08 23.69 -19.53
CA ARG A 323 -14.93 22.75 -20.28
C ARG A 323 -14.24 21.42 -20.57
N TRP A 324 -12.93 21.47 -20.84
CA TRP A 324 -12.15 20.25 -21.06
C TRP A 324 -11.92 19.49 -19.77
N ARG A 325 -11.69 20.20 -18.67
CA ARG A 325 -11.57 19.62 -17.32
C ARG A 325 -12.85 18.92 -16.89
N GLU A 326 -13.99 19.58 -17.02
CA GLU A 326 -15.32 19.03 -16.71
C GLU A 326 -15.63 17.79 -17.54
N ARG A 327 -15.37 17.82 -18.86
CA ARG A 327 -15.56 16.65 -19.73
C ARG A 327 -14.65 15.49 -19.33
N ALA A 328 -13.39 15.76 -19.06
CA ALA A 328 -12.45 14.74 -18.59
C ALA A 328 -12.93 14.13 -17.27
N GLN A 329 -13.38 14.95 -16.31
CA GLN A 329 -13.97 14.50 -15.05
C GLN A 329 -15.23 13.65 -15.27
N GLN A 330 -16.14 14.05 -16.15
CA GLN A 330 -17.34 13.26 -16.48
C GLN A 330 -17.00 11.90 -17.09
N VAL A 331 -16.04 11.86 -18.03
CA VAL A 331 -15.55 10.60 -18.62
C VAL A 331 -14.89 9.73 -17.56
N GLY A 332 -14.02 10.31 -16.72
CA GLY A 332 -13.39 9.59 -15.62
C GLY A 332 -14.41 9.03 -14.63
N PHE A 333 -15.46 9.80 -14.32
CA PHE A 333 -16.53 9.38 -13.42
C PHE A 333 -17.33 8.23 -14.01
N PHE A 334 -17.68 8.33 -15.30
CA PHE A 334 -18.35 7.25 -16.01
C PHE A 334 -17.54 5.95 -16.00
N ILE A 335 -16.24 6.02 -16.30
CA ILE A 335 -15.33 4.87 -16.27
C ILE A 335 -15.26 4.28 -14.85
N LEU A 336 -15.11 5.12 -13.83
CA LEU A 336 -15.05 4.69 -12.44
C LEU A 336 -16.34 3.96 -12.01
N VAL A 337 -17.51 4.50 -12.36
CA VAL A 337 -18.80 3.86 -12.07
C VAL A 337 -18.92 2.51 -12.80
N MET A 338 -18.51 2.43 -14.07
CA MET A 338 -18.54 1.18 -14.83
C MET A 338 -17.62 0.13 -14.20
N LEU A 339 -16.41 0.52 -13.78
CA LEU A 339 -15.47 -0.35 -13.07
C LEU A 339 -16.05 -0.81 -11.73
N MET A 340 -16.67 0.10 -10.97
CA MET A 340 -17.29 -0.23 -9.69
C MET A 340 -18.44 -1.23 -9.86
N ILE A 341 -19.28 -1.08 -10.89
CA ILE A 341 -20.34 -2.04 -11.23
C ILE A 341 -19.73 -3.40 -11.59
N PHE A 342 -18.69 -3.43 -12.43
CA PHE A 342 -18.01 -4.66 -12.83
C PHE A 342 -17.41 -5.41 -11.61
N VAL A 343 -16.67 -4.70 -10.77
CA VAL A 343 -16.05 -5.26 -9.57
C VAL A 343 -17.12 -5.74 -8.56
N PHE A 344 -18.20 -4.99 -8.40
CA PHE A 344 -19.32 -5.40 -7.54
C PHE A 344 -20.06 -6.62 -8.08
N TYR A 345 -20.25 -6.71 -9.40
CA TYR A 345 -20.80 -7.89 -10.05
C TYR A 345 -19.90 -9.12 -9.84
N ASN A 346 -18.58 -8.96 -10.00
CA ASN A 346 -17.62 -10.03 -9.72
C ASN A 346 -17.65 -10.49 -8.25
N ASP A 347 -17.76 -9.55 -7.31
CA ASP A 347 -17.93 -9.86 -5.88
C ASP A 347 -19.22 -10.67 -5.63
N ILE A 348 -20.35 -10.28 -6.24
CA ILE A 348 -21.62 -11.02 -6.14
C ILE A 348 -21.47 -12.42 -6.72
N MET A 349 -20.94 -12.55 -7.94
CA MET A 349 -20.78 -13.84 -8.59
C MET A 349 -19.86 -14.76 -7.82
N ARG A 350 -18.82 -14.24 -7.17
CA ARG A 350 -17.95 -15.02 -6.28
C ARG A 350 -18.70 -15.56 -5.06
N ILE A 351 -19.66 -14.82 -4.51
CA ILE A 351 -20.43 -15.24 -3.32
C ILE A 351 -21.50 -16.28 -3.66
N PHE A 352 -22.09 -16.21 -4.86
CA PHE A 352 -23.15 -17.14 -5.29
C PHE A 352 -22.66 -18.31 -6.15
N GLY A 353 -21.41 -18.24 -6.64
CA GLY A 353 -20.77 -19.27 -7.46
C GLY A 353 -19.89 -20.26 -6.69
N GLU A 354 -19.67 -20.01 -5.39
CA GLU A 354 -19.31 -21.04 -4.40
C GLU A 354 -20.58 -21.67 -3.82
#